data_AF-A0A381FR29-F1
#
_entry.id   AF-A0A381FR29-F1
#
_cell.length_a   1.000
_cell.length_b   1.000
_cell.length_c   1.000
_cell.angle_alpha   90.00
_cell.angle_beta   90.00
_cell.angle_gamma   90.00
#
_symmetry.space_group_name_H-M   'P 1'
#
loop_
_entity.id
_entity.type
_entity.pdbx_description
1 polymer ?
#
loop_
_entity_poly.entity_id
_entity_poly.type
_entity_poly.pdbx_seq_one_letter_code
_entity_poly.pdbx_strand_id
1 'polypeptide(L)'
;MKIFLFLFFSCFNFYAQSNNFPLKEQDFTKIIFNEKLGFDGDIDGEKVDVRFETVTKDPKNPETYAVKGIFTTNGKTLSCKGKLTFNSVYNMKGHPEQMIVFGDFYLSGTQPDRNDGIFKGKFRIETMKDQSQRGNYSITTFKGVWENFETGKESDFWFGNFTHTDLSQVIFK
;
A
#
# COMPACT_ATOMS: atom_id res chain seq x y z
N MET A 1 -1.87 -49.92 -44.82
CA MET A 1 -0.97 -49.41 -43.75
C MET A 1 -1.69 -48.25 -43.07
N LYS A 2 -2.05 -48.40 -41.79
CA LYS A 2 -2.78 -47.36 -41.02
C LYS A 2 -1.76 -46.42 -40.37
N ILE A 3 -1.73 -45.16 -40.78
CA ILE A 3 -0.88 -44.13 -40.15
C ILE A 3 -1.74 -43.44 -39.09
N PHE A 4 -1.37 -43.61 -37.83
CA PHE A 4 -1.97 -42.91 -36.69
C PHE A 4 -1.46 -41.46 -36.67
N LEU A 5 -2.39 -40.51 -36.79
CA LEU A 5 -2.11 -39.09 -36.61
C LEU A 5 -2.10 -38.78 -35.11
N PHE A 6 -0.92 -38.59 -34.52
CA PHE A 6 -0.81 -38.08 -33.15
C PHE A 6 -0.97 -36.55 -33.17
N LEU A 7 -2.13 -36.08 -32.74
CA LEU A 7 -2.37 -34.68 -32.42
C LEU A 7 -1.58 -34.31 -31.17
N PHE A 8 -0.45 -33.63 -31.34
CA PHE A 8 0.21 -32.91 -30.25
C PHE A 8 -0.68 -31.71 -29.86
N PHE A 9 -1.59 -31.93 -28.92
CA PHE A 9 -2.18 -30.83 -28.16
C PHE A 9 -1.07 -30.25 -27.28
N SER A 10 -0.46 -29.15 -27.73
CA SER A 10 0.30 -28.28 -26.84
C SER A 10 -0.68 -27.75 -25.80
N CYS A 11 -0.61 -28.30 -24.59
CA CYS A 11 -1.26 -27.73 -23.41
C CYS A 11 -0.74 -26.30 -23.25
N PHE A 12 -1.44 -25.34 -23.85
CA PHE A 12 -1.34 -23.96 -23.44
C PHE A 12 -1.79 -23.93 -21.99
N ASN A 13 -0.83 -23.94 -21.07
CA ASN A 13 -1.05 -23.51 -19.70
C ASN A 13 -1.45 -22.03 -19.78
N PHE A 14 -2.73 -21.77 -20.02
CA PHE A 14 -3.33 -20.50 -19.67
C PHE A 14 -3.22 -20.41 -18.15
N TYR A 15 -2.18 -19.73 -17.67
CA TYR A 15 -2.24 -19.11 -16.37
C TYR A 15 -3.36 -18.08 -16.48
N ALA A 16 -4.57 -18.50 -16.09
CA ALA A 16 -5.61 -17.56 -15.73
C ALA A 16 -5.00 -16.73 -14.60
N GLN A 17 -4.59 -15.50 -14.91
CA GLN A 17 -4.28 -14.50 -13.91
C GLN A 17 -5.58 -14.31 -13.14
N SER A 18 -5.74 -15.03 -12.03
CA SER A 18 -6.90 -14.83 -11.18
C SER A 18 -6.90 -13.35 -10.80
N ASN A 19 -8.05 -12.67 -10.95
CA ASN A 19 -8.25 -11.28 -10.51
C ASN A 19 -8.07 -11.08 -8.99
N ASN A 20 -7.58 -12.10 -8.27
CA ASN A 20 -7.40 -12.12 -6.84
C ASN A 20 -5.94 -11.84 -6.50
N PHE A 21 -5.72 -10.96 -5.53
CA PHE A 21 -4.39 -10.67 -5.00
C PHE A 21 -3.68 -11.96 -4.56
N PRO A 22 -2.49 -12.29 -5.10
CA PRO A 22 -1.86 -13.60 -4.89
C PRO A 22 -1.47 -13.91 -3.44
N LEU A 23 -1.30 -12.87 -2.60
CA LEU A 23 -0.88 -13.02 -1.21
C LEU A 23 -2.02 -12.79 -0.21
N LYS A 24 -3.28 -12.94 -0.64
CA LYS A 24 -4.47 -12.69 0.18
C LYS A 24 -4.53 -13.46 1.50
N GLU A 25 -3.86 -14.62 1.61
CA GLU A 25 -3.81 -15.40 2.86
C GLU A 25 -2.73 -14.90 3.83
N GLN A 26 -1.82 -14.07 3.37
CA GLN A 26 -0.72 -13.55 4.19
C GLN A 26 -1.16 -12.33 4.98
N ASP A 27 -0.49 -12.06 6.11
CA ASP A 27 -0.82 -10.91 6.95
C ASP A 27 0.25 -9.81 6.87
N PHE A 28 -0.14 -8.64 6.36
CA PHE A 28 0.68 -7.43 6.28
C PHE A 28 0.39 -6.44 7.42
N THR A 29 -0.48 -6.76 8.38
CA THR A 29 -0.91 -5.87 9.47
C THR A 29 0.27 -5.22 10.19
N LYS A 30 1.28 -6.01 10.58
CA LYS A 30 2.45 -5.50 11.30
C LYS A 30 3.29 -4.50 10.49
N ILE A 31 3.39 -4.71 9.18
CA ILE A 31 4.15 -3.83 8.27
C ILE A 31 3.42 -2.50 8.12
N ILE A 32 2.11 -2.55 7.88
CA ILE A 32 1.26 -1.35 7.73
C ILE A 32 1.21 -0.58 9.05
N PHE A 33 1.03 -1.27 10.18
CA PHE A 33 0.89 -0.63 11.49
C PHE A 33 2.15 0.14 11.90
N ASN A 34 3.32 -0.43 11.61
CA ASN A 34 4.63 0.20 11.84
C ASN A 34 4.78 0.84 13.24
N GLU A 35 4.35 0.08 14.26
CA GLU A 35 4.06 0.47 15.65
C GLU A 35 5.09 1.39 16.33
N LYS A 36 6.37 1.30 15.97
CA LYS A 36 7.46 2.06 16.61
C LYS A 36 7.93 3.27 15.83
N LEU A 37 7.82 3.25 14.51
CA LEU A 37 8.50 4.21 13.64
C LEU A 37 7.52 5.16 12.97
N GLY A 38 6.28 4.73 12.72
CA GLY A 38 5.31 5.54 11.97
C GLY A 38 5.85 5.93 10.60
N PHE A 39 5.28 6.97 10.01
CA PHE A 39 5.69 7.40 8.67
C PHE A 39 5.94 8.89 8.69
N ASP A 40 6.97 9.29 7.96
CA ASP A 40 7.31 10.68 7.73
C ASP A 40 7.06 11.01 6.26
N GLY A 41 6.68 12.24 5.97
CA GLY A 41 6.30 12.64 4.63
C GLY A 41 6.19 14.14 4.42
N ASP A 42 5.56 14.49 3.31
CA ASP A 42 5.30 15.87 2.89
C ASP A 42 3.90 15.99 2.29
N ILE A 43 3.21 17.08 2.61
CA ILE A 43 1.95 17.52 2.00
C ILE A 43 2.11 18.99 1.62
N ASP A 44 2.07 19.32 0.32
CA ASP A 44 2.20 20.71 -0.17
C ASP A 44 3.45 21.45 0.37
N GLY A 45 4.58 20.74 0.54
CA GLY A 45 5.83 21.31 1.09
C GLY A 45 5.88 21.37 2.62
N GLU A 46 4.83 20.92 3.32
CA GLU A 46 4.79 20.82 4.77
C GLU A 46 5.09 19.39 5.24
N LYS A 47 6.00 19.25 6.21
CA LYS A 47 6.29 17.95 6.82
C LYS A 47 5.06 17.38 7.52
N VAL A 48 4.81 16.09 7.29
CA VAL A 48 3.75 15.34 7.97
C VAL A 48 4.31 14.11 8.68
N ASP A 49 3.85 13.89 9.92
CA ASP A 49 4.02 12.63 10.64
C ASP A 49 2.69 11.86 10.60
N VAL A 50 2.75 10.57 10.26
CA VAL A 50 1.58 9.69 10.17
C VAL A 50 1.78 8.49 11.08
N ARG A 51 0.77 8.21 11.91
CA ARG A 51 0.71 7.03 12.78
C ARG A 51 -0.58 6.29 12.57
N PHE A 52 -0.53 5.02 12.19
CA PHE A 52 -1.71 4.17 12.27
C PHE A 52 -1.87 3.67 13.70
N GLU A 53 -3.06 3.82 14.26
CA GLU A 53 -3.45 3.40 15.60
C GLU A 53 -4.10 2.02 15.59
N THR A 54 -4.80 1.70 14.50
CA THR A 54 -5.39 0.38 14.29
C THR A 54 -5.23 -0.03 12.84
N VAL A 55 -4.84 -1.28 12.61
CA VAL A 55 -4.84 -1.93 11.31
C VAL A 55 -5.51 -3.29 11.47
N THR A 56 -6.53 -3.57 10.66
CA THR A 56 -7.28 -4.82 10.74
C THR A 56 -7.56 -5.35 9.36
N LYS A 57 -7.06 -6.57 9.10
CA LYS A 57 -7.35 -7.31 7.86
C LYS A 57 -8.83 -7.69 7.81
N ASP A 58 -9.50 -7.45 6.69
CA ASP A 58 -10.88 -7.85 6.49
C ASP A 58 -10.95 -9.37 6.23
N PRO A 59 -11.62 -10.18 7.08
CA PRO A 59 -11.73 -11.61 6.86
C PRO A 59 -12.60 -11.99 5.65
N LYS A 60 -13.46 -11.09 5.17
CA LYS A 60 -14.32 -11.30 4.00
C LYS A 60 -13.65 -10.90 2.69
N ASN A 61 -12.77 -9.89 2.74
CA ASN A 61 -11.98 -9.40 1.61
C ASN A 61 -10.50 -9.37 2.02
N PRO A 62 -9.78 -10.51 2.01
CA PRO A 62 -8.46 -10.63 2.64
C PRO A 62 -7.35 -9.76 2.03
N GLU A 63 -7.60 -9.15 0.88
CA GLU A 63 -6.77 -8.11 0.25
C GLU A 63 -7.01 -6.70 0.82
N THR A 64 -8.03 -6.50 1.64
CA THR A 64 -8.42 -5.20 2.19
C THR A 64 -8.12 -5.11 3.69
N TYR A 65 -7.63 -3.95 4.10
CA TYR A 65 -7.28 -3.64 5.48
C TYR A 65 -8.01 -2.36 5.90
N ALA A 66 -8.79 -2.44 6.97
CA ALA A 66 -9.34 -1.27 7.63
C ALA A 66 -8.26 -0.62 8.49
N VAL A 67 -8.11 0.69 8.38
CA VAL A 67 -7.10 1.44 9.16
C VAL A 67 -7.72 2.66 9.83
N LYS A 68 -7.16 3.01 10.99
CA LYS A 68 -7.35 4.29 11.65
C LYS A 68 -5.99 4.82 12.06
N GLY A 69 -5.82 6.13 12.03
CA GLY A 69 -4.57 6.75 12.37
C GLY A 69 -4.68 8.25 12.53
N ILE A 70 -3.55 8.90 12.72
CA ILE A 70 -3.42 10.33 12.85
C ILE A 70 -2.38 10.87 11.87
N PHE A 71 -2.65 12.06 11.33
CA PHE A 71 -1.75 12.85 10.50
C PHE A 71 -1.43 14.13 11.27
N THR A 72 -0.16 14.44 11.49
CA THR A 72 0.27 15.64 12.20
C THR A 72 1.10 16.52 11.29
N THR A 73 0.60 17.72 11.01
CA THR A 73 1.26 18.74 10.17
C THR A 73 1.30 20.05 10.93
N ASN A 74 2.46 20.69 11.05
CA ASN A 74 2.62 21.98 11.75
C ASN A 74 1.99 22.02 13.16
N GLY A 75 2.06 20.91 13.90
CA GLY A 75 1.49 20.77 15.25
C GLY A 75 -0.02 20.57 15.30
N LYS A 76 -0.71 20.54 14.15
CA LYS A 76 -2.14 20.19 14.05
C LYS A 76 -2.30 18.72 13.75
N THR A 77 -3.19 18.05 14.47
CA THR A 77 -3.45 16.61 14.29
C THR A 77 -4.84 16.39 13.69
N LEU A 78 -4.88 15.55 12.67
CA LEU A 78 -6.07 15.09 11.97
C LEU A 78 -6.22 13.59 12.17
N SER A 79 -7.34 13.14 12.72
CA SER A 79 -7.64 11.72 12.77
C SER A 79 -8.14 11.26 11.40
N CYS A 80 -7.69 10.11 10.95
CA CYS A 80 -8.09 9.50 9.70
C CYS A 80 -8.63 8.09 9.91
N LYS A 81 -9.53 7.67 9.03
CA LYS A 81 -10.01 6.29 8.94
C LYS A 81 -10.26 5.90 7.50
N GLY A 82 -10.03 4.66 7.15
CA GLY A 82 -10.28 4.21 5.79
C GLY A 82 -9.81 2.81 5.52
N LYS A 83 -9.43 2.57 4.27
CA LYS A 83 -9.04 1.25 3.78
C LYS A 83 -7.80 1.29 2.90
N LEU A 84 -7.02 0.23 2.98
CA LEU A 84 -5.95 -0.11 2.04
C LEU A 84 -6.38 -1.37 1.30
N THR A 85 -6.16 -1.44 0.00
CA THR A 85 -6.50 -2.58 -0.85
C THR A 85 -5.27 -3.03 -1.63
N PHE A 86 -4.86 -4.27 -1.43
CA PHE A 86 -3.71 -4.89 -2.06
C PHE A 86 -4.09 -5.41 -3.46
N ASN A 87 -3.29 -5.06 -4.47
CA ASN A 87 -3.66 -5.30 -5.87
C ASN A 87 -2.70 -6.25 -6.57
N SER A 88 -1.39 -6.08 -6.38
CA SER A 88 -0.39 -6.83 -7.15
C SER A 88 0.90 -7.05 -6.38
N VAL A 89 1.66 -8.06 -6.81
CA VAL A 89 2.96 -8.42 -6.26
C VAL A 89 3.93 -8.75 -7.38
N TYR A 90 5.18 -8.36 -7.22
CA TYR A 90 6.26 -8.62 -8.16
C TYR A 90 7.52 -9.07 -7.42
N ASN A 91 8.32 -9.91 -8.07
CA ASN A 91 9.66 -10.23 -7.57
C ASN A 91 10.59 -9.02 -7.79
N MET A 92 11.47 -8.74 -6.83
CA MET A 92 12.47 -7.70 -7.00
C MET A 92 13.61 -8.20 -7.89
N LYS A 93 14.00 -7.39 -8.88
CA LYS A 93 15.08 -7.75 -9.81
C LYS A 93 16.41 -7.81 -9.06
N GLY A 94 17.15 -8.91 -9.19
CA GLY A 94 18.44 -9.11 -8.52
C GLY A 94 18.35 -9.56 -7.06
N HIS A 95 17.14 -9.59 -6.48
CA HIS A 95 16.89 -9.95 -5.08
C HIS A 95 15.78 -11.02 -5.00
N PRO A 96 16.09 -12.30 -5.29
CA PRO A 96 15.09 -13.37 -5.37
C PRO A 96 14.33 -13.62 -4.06
N GLU A 97 14.89 -13.25 -2.93
CA GLU A 97 14.31 -13.32 -1.59
C GLU A 97 13.34 -12.18 -1.27
N GLN A 98 13.35 -11.12 -2.08
CA GLN A 98 12.55 -9.91 -1.89
C GLN A 98 11.40 -9.82 -2.90
N MET A 99 10.38 -9.07 -2.50
CA MET A 99 9.21 -8.78 -3.32
C MET A 99 8.75 -7.34 -3.12
N ILE A 100 8.04 -6.83 -4.12
CA ILE A 100 7.37 -5.54 -4.09
C ILE A 100 5.88 -5.78 -4.21
N VAL A 101 5.13 -5.26 -3.25
CA VAL A 101 3.68 -5.36 -3.17
C VAL A 101 3.07 -3.99 -3.39
N PHE A 102 2.01 -3.91 -4.18
CA PHE A 102 1.32 -2.67 -4.52
C PHE A 102 -0.13 -2.70 -4.11
N GLY A 103 -0.68 -1.54 -3.80
CA GLY A 103 -2.10 -1.36 -3.55
C GLY A 103 -2.54 0.09 -3.62
N ASP A 104 -3.84 0.28 -3.45
CA ASP A 104 -4.46 1.59 -3.36
C ASP A 104 -4.91 1.86 -1.92
N PHE A 105 -5.03 3.13 -1.55
CA PHE A 105 -5.60 3.52 -0.26
C PHE A 105 -6.63 4.63 -0.42
N TYR A 106 -7.54 4.68 0.53
CA TYR A 106 -8.54 5.73 0.68
C TYR A 106 -8.78 5.97 2.16
N LEU A 107 -8.44 7.15 2.66
CA LEU A 107 -8.57 7.56 4.06
C LEU A 107 -9.38 8.85 4.14
N SER A 108 -10.43 8.86 4.95
CA SER A 108 -11.17 10.06 5.31
C SER A 108 -10.54 10.65 6.56
N GLY A 109 -9.99 11.85 6.45
CA GLY A 109 -9.53 12.66 7.58
C GLY A 109 -10.68 13.51 8.12
N THR A 110 -10.81 13.55 9.45
CA THR A 110 -11.73 14.43 10.16
C THR A 110 -11.01 15.16 11.29
N GLN A 111 -11.18 16.47 11.38
CA GLN A 111 -10.66 17.28 12.48
C GLN A 111 -11.83 17.68 13.40
N PRO A 112 -11.65 17.76 14.74
CA PRO A 112 -12.73 18.16 15.64
C PRO A 112 -13.31 19.55 15.32
N ASP A 113 -12.49 20.46 14.78
CA ASP A 113 -12.83 21.90 14.73
C ASP A 113 -12.69 22.60 13.36
N ARG A 114 -12.26 21.94 12.27
CA ARG A 114 -12.38 22.31 10.81
C ARG A 114 -11.38 21.58 9.90
N ASN A 115 -11.68 21.52 8.59
CA ASN A 115 -10.95 20.86 7.49
C ASN A 115 -10.94 19.32 7.53
N ASP A 116 -12.10 18.75 7.23
CA ASP A 116 -12.21 17.37 6.77
C ASP A 116 -11.61 17.23 5.36
N GLY A 117 -11.09 16.05 5.01
CA GLY A 117 -10.58 15.79 3.67
C GLY A 117 -10.36 14.33 3.36
N ILE A 118 -10.09 14.01 2.09
CA ILE A 118 -9.82 12.65 1.62
C ILE A 118 -8.36 12.54 1.22
N PHE A 119 -7.67 11.55 1.77
CA PHE A 119 -6.39 11.07 1.25
C PHE A 119 -6.66 9.85 0.37
N LYS A 120 -6.35 9.95 -0.91
CA LYS A 120 -6.52 8.85 -1.87
C LYS A 120 -5.24 8.67 -2.68
N GLY A 121 -4.86 7.44 -2.97
CA GLY A 121 -3.64 7.20 -3.74
C GLY A 121 -3.18 5.76 -3.74
N LYS A 122 -1.87 5.59 -3.92
CA LYS A 122 -1.19 4.31 -4.08
C LYS A 122 -0.15 4.10 -2.99
N PHE A 123 0.02 2.85 -2.59
CA PHE A 123 1.10 2.45 -1.70
C PHE A 123 1.91 1.32 -2.30
N ARG A 124 3.18 1.24 -1.90
CA ARG A 124 4.06 0.12 -2.19
C ARG A 124 4.74 -0.37 -0.91
N ILE A 125 4.99 -1.66 -0.85
CA ILE A 125 5.74 -2.33 0.22
C ILE A 125 6.85 -3.14 -0.43
N GLU A 126 8.10 -2.79 -0.15
CA GLU A 126 9.27 -3.62 -0.45
C GLU A 126 9.56 -4.46 0.79
N THR A 127 9.57 -5.78 0.66
CA THR A 127 9.70 -6.68 1.82
C THR A 127 10.22 -8.06 1.44
N MET A 128 10.54 -8.88 2.44
CA MET A 128 10.96 -10.26 2.28
C MET A 128 9.79 -11.17 1.91
N LYS A 129 10.02 -12.15 1.03
CA LYS A 129 9.04 -13.19 0.72
C LYS A 129 8.73 -14.05 1.94
N ASP A 130 9.74 -14.34 2.76
CA ASP A 130 9.57 -15.03 4.04
C ASP A 130 8.89 -14.11 5.07
N GLN A 131 7.73 -14.53 5.56
CA GLN A 131 6.93 -13.79 6.55
C GLN A 131 7.69 -13.53 7.85
N SER A 132 8.53 -14.47 8.29
CA SER A 132 9.27 -14.36 9.55
C SER A 132 10.27 -13.20 9.56
N GLN A 133 10.68 -12.74 8.37
CA GLN A 133 11.71 -11.71 8.20
C GLN A 133 11.15 -10.33 7.86
N ARG A 134 9.85 -10.20 7.54
CA ARG A 134 9.30 -8.95 6.97
C ARG A 134 9.44 -7.73 7.88
N GLY A 135 9.19 -7.88 9.18
CA GLY A 135 9.09 -6.73 10.10
C GLY A 135 10.32 -5.83 10.12
N ASN A 136 11.53 -6.40 10.00
CA ASN A 136 12.78 -5.63 10.12
C ASN A 136 13.25 -5.02 8.79
N TYR A 137 12.71 -5.45 7.65
CA TYR A 137 13.21 -5.12 6.32
C TYR A 137 12.13 -4.60 5.38
N SER A 138 10.98 -4.17 5.92
CA SER A 138 9.89 -3.65 5.10
C SER A 138 9.99 -2.15 4.92
N ILE A 139 10.14 -1.71 3.68
CA ILE A 139 10.00 -0.29 3.30
C ILE A 139 8.59 -0.10 2.74
N THR A 140 7.83 0.79 3.35
CA THR A 140 6.47 1.11 2.94
C THR A 140 6.39 2.59 2.57
N THR A 141 5.84 2.88 1.40
CA THR A 141 5.67 4.25 0.91
C THR A 141 4.28 4.44 0.32
N PHE A 142 3.68 5.57 0.64
CA PHE A 142 2.39 6.03 0.16
C PHE A 142 2.60 7.31 -0.66
N LYS A 143 1.84 7.46 -1.74
CA LYS A 143 1.78 8.67 -2.55
C LYS A 143 0.37 8.87 -3.07
N GLY A 144 -0.11 10.10 -3.08
CA GLY A 144 -1.45 10.38 -3.53
C GLY A 144 -1.80 11.85 -3.48
N VAL A 145 -3.10 12.10 -3.42
CA VAL A 145 -3.70 13.43 -3.37
C VAL A 145 -4.53 13.55 -2.11
N TRP A 146 -4.34 14.65 -1.40
CA TRP A 146 -5.21 15.10 -0.33
C TRP A 146 -6.19 16.12 -0.90
N GLU A 147 -7.47 15.83 -0.78
CA GLU A 147 -8.57 16.69 -1.22
C GLU A 147 -9.26 17.30 0.00
N ASN A 148 -9.22 18.63 0.11
CA ASN A 148 -9.89 19.37 1.18
C ASN A 148 -11.39 19.49 0.86
N PHE A 149 -12.28 19.04 1.76
CA PHE A 149 -13.72 19.04 1.46
C PHE A 149 -14.34 20.44 1.42
N GLU A 150 -13.82 21.41 2.17
CA GLU A 150 -14.38 22.76 2.24
C GLU A 150 -14.08 23.55 0.96
N THR A 151 -12.91 23.35 0.38
CA THR A 151 -12.40 24.13 -0.74
C THR A 151 -12.34 23.37 -2.06
N GLY A 152 -12.40 22.03 -2.01
CA GLY A 152 -12.14 21.16 -3.16
C GLY A 152 -10.69 21.23 -3.64
N LYS A 153 -9.78 21.91 -2.94
CA LYS A 153 -8.38 22.01 -3.31
C LYS A 153 -7.73 20.63 -3.15
N GLU A 154 -7.06 20.20 -4.20
CA GLU A 154 -6.21 19.01 -4.20
C GLU A 154 -4.74 19.42 -3.99
N SER A 155 -4.05 18.70 -3.10
CA SER A 155 -2.60 18.83 -2.88
C SER A 155 -1.94 17.46 -2.97
N ASP A 156 -0.84 17.37 -3.69
CA ASP A 156 -0.02 16.15 -3.73
C ASP A 156 0.61 15.90 -2.35
N PHE A 157 0.73 14.62 -2.01
CA PHE A 157 1.44 14.21 -0.82
C PHE A 157 2.13 12.86 -0.97
N TRP A 158 3.05 12.61 -0.06
CA TRP A 158 3.63 11.28 0.14
C TRP A 158 4.02 11.10 1.61
N PHE A 159 4.09 9.85 2.05
CA PHE A 159 4.71 9.48 3.33
C PHE A 159 5.28 8.07 3.28
N GLY A 160 6.28 7.78 4.10
CA GLY A 160 6.92 6.47 4.16
C GLY A 160 7.66 6.24 5.47
N ASN A 161 8.03 4.99 5.74
CA ASN A 161 8.83 4.63 6.92
C ASN A 161 10.35 4.71 6.65
N PHE A 162 10.71 5.27 5.49
CA PHE A 162 12.07 5.59 5.10
C PHE A 162 12.04 6.84 4.21
N THR A 163 13.00 7.73 4.40
CA THR A 163 13.14 8.93 3.58
C THR A 163 13.78 8.57 2.25
N HIS A 164 12.98 8.45 1.19
CA HIS A 164 13.54 8.48 -0.16
C HIS A 164 14.03 9.89 -0.45
N THR A 165 15.32 10.04 -0.73
CA THR A 165 15.89 11.31 -1.24
C THR A 165 15.35 11.67 -2.62
N ASP A 166 14.72 10.71 -3.33
CA ASP A 166 14.05 10.95 -4.61
C ASP A 166 12.80 10.07 -4.79
N LEU A 167 11.62 10.59 -4.49
CA LEU A 167 10.34 9.92 -4.75
C LEU A 167 9.98 9.83 -6.23
N SER A 168 10.62 10.60 -7.11
CA SER A 168 10.39 10.47 -8.54
C SER A 168 10.92 9.14 -9.09
N GLN A 169 11.90 8.55 -8.40
CA GLN A 169 12.45 7.23 -8.73
C GLN A 169 11.62 6.08 -8.18
N VAL A 170 10.64 6.37 -7.33
CA VAL A 170 9.71 5.38 -6.81
C VAL A 170 8.63 5.08 -7.85
N ILE A 171 8.55 3.80 -8.23
CA ILE A 171 7.49 3.30 -9.10
C ILE A 171 6.24 3.03 -8.27
N PHE A 172 5.11 3.60 -8.67
CA PHE A 172 3.77 3.23 -8.23
C PHE A 172 3.00 2.64 -9.42
N LYS A 173 2.21 1.60 -9.18
CA LYS A 173 1.36 0.95 -10.18
C LYS A 173 -0.10 1.09 -9.83
#